data_AF-A0A920RQR0-F1
#
_entry.id   AF-A0A920RQR0-F1
#
_cell.length_a   1.000
_cell.length_b   1.000
_cell.length_c   1.000
_cell.angle_alpha   90.00
_cell.angle_beta   90.00
_cell.angle_gamma   90.00
#
_symmetry.space_group_name_H-M   'P 1'
#
loop_
_entity.id
_entity.type
_entity.pdbx_description
1 polymer ?
#
loop_
_entity_poly.entity_id
_entity_poly.type
_entity_poly.pdbx_seq_one_letter_code
_entity_poly.pdbx_strand_id
1 'polypeptide(L)'
;MKIRFLFRILGTTFVIGLITIGIYALGVQFNWYGELEGRGDLIEQPYPSKLLLDKKQKQLKANPSPKQILFGDTHVHSTYSTDAFLWSLPILNGEGPHPISDACDYARFCSALDFWVTTDHAEASSPRKWKEIKESVRQCNAVANAEDPDLVTFLGYEWTQVGLYAEDHYGHKNVMFLDIEEGKVPLRPIGAGGIATDGMRQTIGGQAGQFKPLAFLDFKNRHRYFNFIKFTQEFSGTPHCELGVDSSLLPENCYEYADTPVELFTKLNQLNFDSIVIPHGNTWGFYSPPLTSLDKQLQEGFHDEKLQILFEVMSGHGNSEEYRPWRAEQ
;
A
#
# COMPACT_ATOMS: atom_id res chain seq x y z
N MET A 1 2.27 -34.65 -57.08
CA MET A 1 1.16 -34.30 -56.16
C MET A 1 1.61 -34.04 -54.71
N LYS A 2 2.52 -34.87 -54.15
CA LYS A 2 3.00 -34.75 -52.75
C LYS A 2 3.72 -33.44 -52.40
N ILE A 3 4.59 -32.91 -53.28
CA ILE A 3 5.39 -31.69 -53.02
C ILE A 3 4.52 -30.43 -52.94
N ARG A 4 3.57 -30.22 -53.88
CA ARG A 4 2.66 -29.07 -53.86
C ARG A 4 1.73 -29.07 -52.64
N PHE A 5 1.32 -30.25 -52.19
CA PHE A 5 0.55 -30.40 -50.96
C PHE A 5 1.40 -30.04 -49.73
N LEU A 6 2.66 -30.49 -49.68
CA LEU A 6 3.60 -30.11 -48.62
C LEU A 6 3.85 -28.59 -48.55
N PHE A 7 4.08 -27.94 -49.70
CA PHE A 7 4.26 -26.48 -49.77
C PHE A 7 3.00 -25.72 -49.37
N ARG A 8 1.80 -26.22 -49.71
CA ARG A 8 0.54 -25.63 -49.24
C ARG A 8 0.41 -25.73 -47.72
N ILE A 9 0.70 -26.89 -47.14
CA ILE A 9 0.69 -27.06 -45.68
C ILE A 9 1.71 -26.11 -45.03
N LEU A 10 2.95 -26.11 -45.50
CA LEU A 10 4.00 -25.23 -44.96
C LEU A 10 3.63 -23.74 -45.10
N GLY A 11 3.08 -23.34 -46.25
CA GLY A 11 2.62 -21.97 -46.48
C GLY A 11 1.47 -21.58 -45.56
N THR A 12 0.47 -22.45 -45.41
CA THR A 12 -0.65 -22.23 -44.48
C THR A 12 -0.17 -22.15 -43.04
N THR A 13 0.69 -23.06 -42.59
CA THR A 13 1.26 -23.05 -41.24
C THR A 13 2.07 -21.78 -40.98
N PHE A 14 2.85 -21.32 -41.97
CA PHE A 14 3.61 -20.08 -41.86
C PHE A 14 2.70 -18.84 -41.73
N VAL A 15 1.65 -18.76 -42.54
CA VAL A 15 0.66 -17.67 -42.47
C VAL A 15 -0.05 -17.67 -41.11
N ILE A 16 -0.49 -18.84 -40.63
CA ILE A 16 -1.11 -18.98 -39.30
C ILE A 16 -0.13 -18.55 -38.20
N GLY A 17 1.14 -18.92 -38.31
CA GLY A 17 2.19 -18.50 -37.38
C GLY A 17 2.35 -16.98 -37.31
N LEU A 18 2.44 -16.31 -38.47
CA LEU A 18 2.54 -14.85 -38.55
C LEU A 18 1.31 -14.15 -37.98
N ILE A 19 0.10 -14.66 -38.27
CA ILE A 19 -1.14 -14.11 -37.73
C ILE A 19 -1.15 -14.26 -36.20
N THR A 20 -0.78 -15.42 -35.68
CA THR A 20 -0.73 -15.66 -34.23
C THR A 20 0.25 -14.71 -33.53
N ILE A 21 1.45 -14.52 -34.09
CA ILE A 21 2.44 -13.57 -33.55
C ILE A 21 1.91 -12.14 -33.63
N GLY A 22 1.26 -11.76 -34.73
CA GLY A 22 0.66 -10.45 -34.90
C GLY A 22 -0.45 -10.17 -33.89
N ILE A 23 -1.37 -11.12 -33.66
CA ILE A 23 -2.42 -11.02 -32.65
C ILE A 23 -1.81 -10.91 -31.25
N TYR A 24 -0.81 -11.74 -30.93
CA TYR A 24 -0.13 -11.66 -29.64
C TYR A 24 0.55 -10.30 -29.43
N ALA A 25 1.26 -9.79 -30.44
CA ALA A 25 1.91 -8.49 -30.36
C ALA A 25 0.91 -7.34 -30.21
N LEU A 26 -0.25 -7.41 -30.87
CA LEU A 26 -1.36 -6.48 -30.65
C LEU A 26 -1.90 -6.59 -29.22
N GLY A 27 -2.08 -7.81 -28.70
CA GLY A 27 -2.49 -8.04 -27.33
C GLY A 27 -1.52 -7.47 -26.29
N VAL A 28 -0.21 -7.59 -26.53
CA VAL A 28 0.84 -6.94 -25.73
C VAL A 28 0.71 -5.41 -25.82
N GLN A 29 0.54 -4.87 -27.03
CA GLN A 29 0.48 -3.43 -27.25
C GLN A 29 -0.74 -2.79 -26.55
N PHE A 30 -1.87 -3.48 -26.49
CA PHE A 30 -3.10 -3.02 -25.85
C PHE A 30 -3.32 -3.58 -24.43
N ASN A 31 -2.35 -4.30 -23.88
CA ASN A 31 -2.42 -4.94 -22.56
C ASN A 31 -3.67 -5.83 -22.35
N TRP A 32 -4.08 -6.60 -23.37
CA TRP A 32 -5.26 -7.49 -23.30
C TRP A 32 -5.11 -8.63 -22.30
N TYR A 33 -3.89 -8.93 -21.89
CA TYR A 33 -3.55 -10.05 -21.01
C TYR A 33 -3.31 -9.64 -19.56
N GLY A 34 -3.53 -8.36 -19.24
CA GLY A 34 -3.33 -7.82 -17.90
C GLY A 34 -4.55 -7.99 -17.02
N GLU A 35 -4.34 -8.57 -15.85
CA GLU A 35 -5.36 -8.80 -14.83
C GLU A 35 -5.04 -7.96 -13.58
N LEU A 36 -6.08 -7.49 -12.90
CA LEU A 36 -5.94 -6.84 -11.61
C LEU A 36 -5.72 -7.90 -10.55
N GLU A 37 -4.68 -7.72 -9.72
CA GLU A 37 -4.48 -8.57 -8.56
C GLU A 37 -5.66 -8.39 -7.59
N GLY A 38 -6.18 -9.52 -7.14
CA GLY A 38 -7.16 -9.57 -6.06
C GLY A 38 -6.46 -9.67 -4.71
N ARG A 39 -7.27 -9.70 -3.66
CA ARG A 39 -6.82 -9.68 -2.28
C ARG A 39 -6.11 -10.94 -1.80
N GLY A 40 -6.07 -11.99 -2.63
CA GLY A 40 -5.63 -13.33 -2.29
C GLY A 40 -6.62 -14.10 -1.41
N ASP A 41 -6.24 -15.31 -1.03
CA ASP A 41 -7.05 -16.22 -0.21
C ASP A 41 -6.47 -16.26 1.21
N LEU A 42 -7.31 -16.03 2.21
CA LEU A 42 -6.94 -16.03 3.62
C LEU A 42 -7.02 -17.44 4.22
N ILE A 43 -6.16 -17.74 5.18
CA ILE A 43 -6.34 -18.92 6.03
C ILE A 43 -7.48 -18.67 7.02
N GLU A 44 -8.57 -19.44 6.87
CA GLU A 44 -9.77 -19.34 7.71
C GLU A 44 -9.62 -20.03 9.08
N GLN A 45 -8.50 -19.78 9.78
CA GLN A 45 -8.23 -20.33 11.11
C GLN A 45 -7.62 -19.27 12.02
N PRO A 46 -7.95 -19.26 13.32
CA PRO A 46 -7.24 -18.44 14.30
C PRO A 46 -5.82 -18.98 14.53
N TYR A 47 -4.97 -18.16 15.16
CA TYR A 47 -3.68 -18.60 15.66
C TYR A 47 -3.84 -19.80 16.62
N PRO A 48 -2.98 -20.84 16.55
CA PRO A 48 -3.15 -22.04 17.35
C PRO A 48 -3.24 -21.75 18.86
N SER A 49 -4.36 -22.16 19.49
CA SER A 49 -4.66 -21.80 20.89
C SER A 49 -3.56 -22.20 21.88
N LYS A 50 -2.86 -23.32 21.62
CA LYS A 50 -1.73 -23.76 22.44
C LYS A 50 -0.58 -22.74 22.43
N LEU A 51 -0.27 -22.16 21.27
CA LEU A 51 0.78 -21.16 21.12
C LEU A 51 0.36 -19.82 21.73
N LEU A 52 -0.91 -19.42 21.58
CA LEU A 52 -1.46 -18.22 22.23
C LEU A 52 -1.40 -18.32 23.76
N LEU A 53 -1.78 -19.48 24.33
CA LEU A 53 -1.70 -19.74 25.77
C LEU A 53 -0.24 -19.71 26.27
N ASP A 54 0.69 -20.27 25.52
CA ASP A 54 2.13 -20.21 25.85
C ASP A 54 2.65 -18.76 25.82
N LYS A 55 2.25 -17.94 24.84
CA LYS A 55 2.55 -16.49 24.77
C LYS A 55 2.05 -15.77 26.03
N LYS A 56 0.79 -15.99 26.41
CA LYS A 56 0.18 -15.41 27.63
C LYS A 56 0.89 -15.84 28.91
N GLN A 57 1.22 -17.13 29.05
CA GLN A 57 1.94 -17.66 30.21
C GLN A 57 3.36 -17.08 30.34
N LYS A 58 4.08 -16.95 29.23
CA LYS A 58 5.41 -16.32 29.22
C LYS A 58 5.36 -14.86 29.67
N GLN A 59 4.36 -14.12 29.20
CA GLN A 59 4.16 -12.73 29.59
C GLN A 59 3.83 -12.59 31.09
N LEU A 60 2.89 -13.39 31.61
CA LEU A 60 2.53 -13.42 33.03
C LEU A 60 3.73 -13.80 33.92
N LYS A 61 4.57 -14.73 33.46
CA LYS A 61 5.80 -15.13 34.17
C LYS A 61 6.81 -13.99 34.22
N ALA A 62 6.94 -13.20 33.15
CA ALA A 62 7.85 -12.07 33.08
C ALA A 62 7.33 -10.85 33.86
N ASN A 63 6.02 -10.60 33.82
CA ASN A 63 5.35 -9.53 34.54
C ASN A 63 3.95 -9.99 34.98
N PRO A 64 3.74 -10.30 36.27
CA PRO A 64 2.44 -10.75 36.78
C PRO A 64 1.40 -9.63 36.91
N SER A 65 1.73 -8.41 36.48
CA SER A 65 0.79 -7.27 36.38
C SER A 65 -0.34 -7.57 35.40
N PRO A 66 -1.55 -7.00 35.60
CA PRO A 66 -2.62 -7.06 34.62
C PRO A 66 -2.30 -6.30 33.31
N LYS A 67 -1.20 -5.52 33.27
CA LYS A 67 -0.79 -4.80 32.05
C LYS A 67 -0.20 -5.76 31.02
N GLN A 68 -0.74 -5.71 29.81
CA GLN A 68 -0.24 -6.44 28.66
C GLN A 68 0.66 -5.55 27.80
N ILE A 69 1.77 -6.13 27.32
CA ILE A 69 2.61 -5.61 26.25
C ILE A 69 2.16 -6.29 24.96
N LEU A 70 1.85 -5.49 23.95
CA LEU A 70 1.46 -5.94 22.62
C LEU A 70 2.54 -5.56 21.61
N PHE A 71 2.82 -6.46 20.68
CA PHE A 71 3.75 -6.25 19.58
C PHE A 71 2.95 -6.15 18.29
N GLY A 72 3.10 -5.06 17.55
CA GLY A 72 2.39 -4.88 16.31
C GLY A 72 3.18 -4.09 15.29
N ASP A 73 2.63 -4.03 14.08
CA ASP A 73 3.23 -3.36 12.93
C ASP A 73 2.24 -2.36 12.33
N THR A 74 2.61 -1.08 12.38
CA THR A 74 1.76 0.02 11.91
C THR A 74 2.11 0.50 10.51
N HIS A 75 2.98 -0.21 9.79
CA HIS A 75 3.49 0.23 8.49
C HIS A 75 3.76 -0.98 7.57
N VAL A 76 2.71 -1.46 6.91
CA VAL A 76 2.71 -2.67 6.07
C VAL A 76 2.17 -2.39 4.68
N HIS A 77 2.96 -2.77 3.68
CA HIS A 77 2.61 -2.68 2.26
C HIS A 77 2.35 -4.07 1.67
N SER A 78 1.36 -4.15 0.79
CA SER A 78 1.05 -5.31 -0.05
C SER A 78 1.20 -4.93 -1.52
N THR A 79 0.97 -5.86 -2.44
CA THR A 79 0.96 -5.54 -3.88
C THR A 79 -0.20 -4.63 -4.30
N TYR A 80 -1.00 -4.12 -3.37
CA TYR A 80 -1.90 -3.00 -3.63
C TYR A 80 -1.20 -1.65 -3.60
N SER A 81 -0.01 -1.56 -3.01
CA SER A 81 0.87 -0.40 -3.05
C SER A 81 1.78 -0.39 -4.30
N THR A 82 2.14 0.80 -4.77
CA THR A 82 2.94 0.96 -6.00
C THR A 82 4.35 0.41 -5.86
N ASP A 83 5.00 0.68 -4.74
CA ASP A 83 6.35 0.25 -4.41
C ASP A 83 6.45 -1.28 -4.30
N ALA A 84 5.62 -1.90 -3.46
CA ALA A 84 5.61 -3.33 -3.25
C ALA A 84 5.28 -4.12 -4.54
N PHE A 85 4.33 -3.63 -5.36
CA PHE A 85 4.09 -4.25 -6.67
C PHE A 85 5.33 -4.08 -7.57
N LEU A 86 5.85 -2.87 -7.74
CA LEU A 86 7.00 -2.63 -8.62
C LEU A 86 8.17 -3.55 -8.27
N TRP A 87 8.55 -3.60 -6.98
CA TRP A 87 9.65 -4.43 -6.49
C TRP A 87 9.36 -5.93 -6.50
N SER A 88 8.09 -6.35 -6.57
CA SER A 88 7.71 -7.75 -6.80
C SER A 88 8.03 -8.26 -8.21
N LEU A 89 8.35 -7.37 -9.15
CA LEU A 89 8.54 -7.75 -10.54
C LEU A 89 9.84 -8.56 -10.76
N PRO A 90 9.81 -9.63 -11.56
CA PRO A 90 11.00 -10.47 -11.80
C PRO A 90 12.19 -9.72 -12.40
N ILE A 91 11.95 -8.68 -13.20
CA ILE A 91 13.03 -7.82 -13.76
C ILE A 91 13.82 -7.07 -12.67
N LEU A 92 13.23 -6.89 -11.49
CA LEU A 92 13.86 -6.29 -10.31
C LEU A 92 14.30 -7.34 -9.29
N ASN A 93 14.35 -8.62 -9.68
CA ASN A 93 14.60 -9.78 -8.81
C ASN A 93 13.57 -9.94 -7.67
N GLY A 94 12.34 -9.47 -7.87
CA GLY A 94 11.26 -9.66 -6.91
C GLY A 94 10.83 -11.12 -6.77
N GLU A 95 10.37 -11.48 -5.57
CA GLU A 95 9.94 -12.85 -5.22
C GLU A 95 8.54 -13.20 -5.74
N GLY A 96 7.79 -12.20 -6.21
CA GLY A 96 6.42 -12.36 -6.71
C GLY A 96 5.40 -11.59 -5.87
N PRO A 97 4.11 -11.76 -6.18
CA PRO A 97 3.06 -10.99 -5.54
C PRO A 97 2.87 -11.38 -4.07
N HIS A 98 2.64 -10.37 -3.24
CA HIS A 98 2.28 -10.48 -1.82
C HIS A 98 0.97 -9.73 -1.61
N PRO A 99 -0.19 -10.37 -1.87
CA PRO A 99 -1.49 -9.76 -1.66
C PRO A 99 -1.74 -9.47 -0.17
N ILE A 100 -2.76 -8.66 0.11
CA ILE A 100 -3.13 -8.29 1.48
C ILE A 100 -3.49 -9.51 2.36
N SER A 101 -3.97 -10.61 1.79
CA SER A 101 -4.18 -11.87 2.53
C SER A 101 -2.87 -12.41 3.11
N ASP A 102 -1.79 -12.37 2.34
CA ASP A 102 -0.48 -12.84 2.78
C ASP A 102 0.02 -11.99 3.94
N ALA A 103 -0.23 -10.67 3.93
CA ALA A 103 0.13 -9.79 5.04
C ALA A 103 -0.61 -10.19 6.34
N CYS A 104 -1.92 -10.46 6.26
CA CYS A 104 -2.71 -10.96 7.40
C CYS A 104 -2.16 -12.30 7.92
N ASP A 105 -1.97 -13.28 7.03
CA ASP A 105 -1.53 -14.62 7.40
C ASP A 105 -0.09 -14.60 7.94
N TYR A 106 0.78 -13.77 7.37
CA TYR A 106 2.15 -13.59 7.87
C TYR A 106 2.15 -12.93 9.25
N ALA A 107 1.36 -11.87 9.45
CA ALA A 107 1.21 -11.21 10.75
C ALA A 107 0.72 -12.20 11.81
N ARG A 108 -0.28 -13.03 11.47
CA ARG A 108 -0.88 -14.03 12.37
C ARG A 108 0.06 -15.19 12.67
N PHE A 109 0.55 -15.88 11.63
CA PHE A 109 1.17 -17.20 11.80
C PHE A 109 2.70 -17.16 11.83
N CYS A 110 3.33 -16.23 11.12
CA CYS A 110 4.78 -16.16 11.01
C CYS A 110 5.40 -15.20 12.02
N SER A 111 4.91 -13.98 12.09
CA SER A 111 5.38 -12.96 13.03
C SER A 111 4.71 -13.07 14.41
N ALA A 112 3.55 -13.72 14.49
CA ALA A 112 2.74 -13.85 15.71
C ALA A 112 2.49 -12.49 16.41
N LEU A 113 2.18 -11.48 15.60
CA LEU A 113 1.85 -10.13 16.04
C LEU A 113 0.54 -10.14 16.83
N ASP A 114 0.40 -9.15 17.72
CA ASP A 114 -0.85 -8.87 18.43
C ASP A 114 -1.75 -7.93 17.62
N PHE A 115 -1.17 -7.05 16.79
CA PHE A 115 -1.92 -6.22 15.86
C PHE A 115 -1.10 -5.79 14.64
N TRP A 116 -1.78 -5.39 13.57
CA TRP A 116 -1.14 -4.72 12.43
C TRP A 116 -2.12 -3.78 11.70
N VAL A 117 -1.61 -2.92 10.83
CA VAL A 117 -2.39 -1.93 10.07
C VAL A 117 -2.13 -2.08 8.57
N THR A 118 -3.17 -2.01 7.74
CA THR A 118 -3.00 -1.90 6.29
C THR A 118 -2.52 -0.49 5.96
N THR A 119 -1.33 -0.30 5.37
CA THR A 119 -0.83 1.04 5.04
C THR A 119 -0.28 1.12 3.63
N ASP A 120 -0.94 0.47 2.68
CA ASP A 120 -0.66 0.69 1.26
C ASP A 120 -0.78 2.19 0.91
N HIS A 121 0.06 2.66 -0.03
CA HIS A 121 0.03 4.06 -0.50
C HIS A 121 -1.36 4.46 -0.99
N ALA A 122 -1.95 5.49 -0.37
CA ALA A 122 -3.25 6.04 -0.76
C ALA A 122 -3.23 6.61 -2.18
N GLU A 123 -2.07 7.10 -2.65
CA GLU A 123 -1.83 7.62 -4.00
C GLU A 123 -2.05 6.54 -5.06
N ALA A 124 -1.76 5.29 -4.72
CA ALA A 124 -2.01 4.15 -5.59
C ALA A 124 -3.46 3.66 -5.51
N SER A 125 -4.30 4.16 -4.59
CA SER A 125 -5.61 3.57 -4.31
C SER A 125 -6.62 3.74 -5.46
N SER A 126 -7.61 2.84 -5.48
CA SER A 126 -8.78 2.86 -6.35
C SER A 126 -10.02 2.46 -5.53
N PRO A 127 -11.25 2.79 -5.99
CA PRO A 127 -12.47 2.38 -5.30
C PRO A 127 -12.58 0.86 -5.10
N ARG A 128 -12.13 0.08 -6.10
CA ARG A 128 -12.10 -1.38 -5.99
C ARG A 128 -11.12 -1.83 -4.89
N LYS A 129 -9.87 -1.35 -4.93
CA LYS A 129 -8.85 -1.75 -3.97
C LYS A 129 -9.24 -1.37 -2.55
N TRP A 130 -9.76 -0.16 -2.34
CA TRP A 130 -10.21 0.25 -1.02
C TRP A 130 -11.33 -0.64 -0.47
N LYS A 131 -12.31 -0.99 -1.32
CA LYS A 131 -13.36 -1.94 -0.95
C LYS A 131 -12.80 -3.32 -0.59
N GLU A 132 -11.85 -3.82 -1.37
CA GLU A 132 -11.20 -5.11 -1.11
C GLU A 132 -10.34 -5.07 0.15
N ILE A 133 -9.62 -3.97 0.43
CA ILE A 133 -8.86 -3.79 1.67
C ILE A 133 -9.79 -3.83 2.88
N LYS A 134 -10.87 -3.04 2.88
CA LYS A 134 -11.89 -3.06 3.96
C LYS A 134 -12.43 -4.46 4.21
N GLU A 135 -12.73 -5.18 3.13
CA GLU A 135 -13.21 -6.54 3.24
C GLU A 135 -12.14 -7.51 3.77
N SER A 136 -10.90 -7.43 3.30
CA SER A 136 -9.79 -8.25 3.80
C SER A 136 -9.52 -8.02 5.28
N VAL A 137 -9.60 -6.77 5.75
CA VAL A 137 -9.48 -6.42 7.17
C VAL A 137 -10.56 -7.12 8.00
N ARG A 138 -11.83 -7.03 7.56
CA ARG A 138 -12.95 -7.71 8.23
C ARG A 138 -12.77 -9.23 8.25
N GLN A 139 -12.37 -9.82 7.12
CA GLN A 139 -12.16 -11.27 7.02
C GLN A 139 -10.99 -11.74 7.88
N CYS A 140 -9.90 -10.97 7.92
CA CYS A 140 -8.77 -11.26 8.78
C CYS A 140 -9.18 -11.27 10.26
N ASN A 141 -10.02 -10.33 10.70
CA ASN A 141 -10.53 -10.31 12.09
C ASN A 141 -11.62 -11.35 12.38
N ALA A 142 -12.40 -11.78 11.38
CA ALA A 142 -13.56 -12.65 11.58
C ALA A 142 -13.23 -14.04 12.16
N VAL A 143 -11.99 -14.51 11.99
CA VAL A 143 -11.54 -15.80 12.53
C VAL A 143 -11.08 -15.71 14.00
N ALA A 144 -10.82 -14.51 14.50
CA ALA A 144 -10.35 -14.27 15.85
C ALA A 144 -11.51 -14.35 16.87
N ASN A 145 -11.17 -14.60 18.14
CA ASN A 145 -12.14 -14.46 19.22
C ASN A 145 -12.45 -12.97 19.46
N ALA A 146 -13.72 -12.59 19.47
CA ALA A 146 -14.12 -11.18 19.60
C ALA A 146 -13.80 -10.54 20.96
N GLU A 147 -13.77 -11.33 22.04
CA GLU A 147 -13.47 -10.83 23.40
C GLU A 147 -11.97 -10.83 23.70
N ASP A 148 -11.23 -11.76 23.10
CA ASP A 148 -9.80 -12.00 23.35
C ASP A 148 -9.10 -12.44 22.06
N PRO A 149 -8.94 -11.52 21.08
CA PRO A 149 -8.43 -11.85 19.75
C PRO A 149 -6.97 -12.28 19.80
N ASP A 150 -6.61 -13.22 18.92
CA ASP A 150 -5.22 -13.61 18.68
C ASP A 150 -4.45 -12.56 17.87
N LEU A 151 -5.15 -11.80 17.01
CA LEU A 151 -4.63 -10.73 16.19
C LEU A 151 -5.72 -9.68 15.97
N VAL A 152 -5.37 -8.39 16.07
CA VAL A 152 -6.24 -7.28 15.64
C VAL A 152 -5.68 -6.65 14.36
N THR A 153 -6.48 -6.69 13.30
CA THR A 153 -6.16 -6.03 12.03
C THR A 153 -6.90 -4.71 11.94
N PHE A 154 -6.15 -3.63 11.78
CA PHE A 154 -6.71 -2.30 11.65
C PHE A 154 -6.72 -1.85 10.18
N LEU A 155 -7.76 -1.10 9.84
CA LEU A 155 -7.85 -0.44 8.55
C LEU A 155 -7.02 0.84 8.56
N GLY A 156 -6.30 1.08 7.48
CA GLY A 156 -5.53 2.30 7.30
C GLY A 156 -5.06 2.53 5.87
N TYR A 157 -4.24 3.55 5.69
CA TYR A 157 -3.51 3.86 4.46
C TYR A 157 -2.29 4.73 4.78
N GLU A 158 -1.33 4.78 3.87
CA GLU A 158 -0.23 5.75 3.93
C GLU A 158 -0.55 6.98 3.07
N TRP A 159 -0.38 8.17 3.66
CA TRP A 159 -0.32 9.46 2.99
C TRP A 159 1.16 9.81 2.73
N THR A 160 1.56 9.82 1.47
CA THR A 160 2.95 9.73 1.03
C THR A 160 3.43 11.06 0.45
N GLN A 161 3.73 12.06 1.30
CA GLN A 161 4.08 13.39 0.80
C GLN A 161 5.59 13.61 0.61
N VAL A 162 5.94 14.14 -0.56
CA VAL A 162 7.31 14.54 -0.92
C VAL A 162 7.31 16.00 -1.39
N GLY A 163 8.27 16.78 -0.90
CA GLY A 163 8.55 18.14 -1.34
C GLY A 163 9.95 18.23 -1.96
N LEU A 164 10.19 19.21 -2.83
CA LEU A 164 11.53 19.44 -3.40
C LEU A 164 12.44 20.18 -2.44
N TYR A 165 11.85 20.92 -1.51
CA TYR A 165 12.53 21.81 -0.60
C TYR A 165 12.14 21.48 0.85
N ALA A 166 13.01 21.83 1.80
CA ALA A 166 12.74 21.56 3.22
C ALA A 166 11.45 22.26 3.69
N GLU A 167 11.08 23.39 3.08
CA GLU A 167 9.92 24.19 3.41
C GLU A 167 8.61 23.54 2.97
N ASP A 168 8.60 22.76 1.88
CA ASP A 168 7.41 22.12 1.31
C ASP A 168 7.36 20.59 1.50
N HIS A 169 8.35 19.99 2.18
CA HIS A 169 8.37 18.57 2.51
C HIS A 169 7.83 18.25 3.91
N TYR A 170 6.72 17.52 4.02
CA TYR A 170 6.05 17.17 5.28
C TYR A 170 6.20 15.70 5.68
N GLY A 171 6.95 14.93 4.89
CA GLY A 171 7.13 13.49 5.06
C GLY A 171 5.84 12.70 4.96
N HIS A 172 5.90 11.44 5.37
CA HIS A 172 4.81 10.50 5.20
C HIS A 172 4.03 10.31 6.50
N LYS A 173 2.78 9.85 6.40
CA LYS A 173 1.86 9.66 7.52
C LYS A 173 1.00 8.43 7.30
N ASN A 174 1.05 7.48 8.22
CA ASN A 174 0.08 6.39 8.26
C ASN A 174 -1.18 6.86 8.98
N VAL A 175 -2.34 6.67 8.35
CA VAL A 175 -3.65 6.92 8.95
C VAL A 175 -4.27 5.58 9.29
N MET A 176 -4.73 5.44 10.53
CA MET A 176 -5.29 4.21 11.08
C MET A 176 -6.66 4.51 11.70
N PHE A 177 -7.65 3.66 11.44
CA PHE A 177 -9.02 3.81 11.96
C PHE A 177 -9.28 2.81 13.09
N LEU A 178 -10.06 3.24 14.08
CA LEU A 178 -10.46 2.37 15.20
C LEU A 178 -11.49 1.31 14.78
N ASP A 179 -12.43 1.67 13.92
CA ASP A 179 -13.49 0.79 13.43
C ASP A 179 -13.14 0.23 12.04
N ILE A 180 -13.85 -0.81 11.61
CA ILE A 180 -13.65 -1.53 10.33
C ILE A 180 -14.97 -1.80 9.60
N GLU A 181 -16.10 -1.47 10.23
CA GLU A 181 -17.43 -1.71 9.70
C GLU A 181 -17.82 -0.69 8.62
N GLU A 182 -18.61 -1.14 7.65
CA GLU A 182 -19.14 -0.25 6.63
C GLU A 182 -19.97 0.89 7.25
N GLY A 183 -19.74 2.11 6.76
CA GLY A 183 -20.39 3.32 7.30
C GLY A 183 -19.73 3.89 8.57
N LYS A 184 -18.72 3.22 9.14
CA LYS A 184 -17.92 3.73 10.27
C LYS A 184 -16.46 4.02 9.92
N VAL A 185 -16.13 3.90 8.65
CA VAL A 185 -14.83 4.19 8.07
C VAL A 185 -15.02 4.98 6.78
N PRO A 186 -14.01 5.71 6.30
CA PRO A 186 -14.12 6.51 5.08
C PRO A 186 -14.53 5.70 3.85
N LEU A 187 -15.27 6.35 2.95
CA LEU A 187 -15.61 5.77 1.63
C LEU A 187 -14.39 5.60 0.73
N ARG A 188 -13.29 6.31 1.00
CA ARG A 188 -12.03 6.31 0.25
C ARG A 188 -10.89 6.81 1.15
N PRO A 189 -9.63 6.45 0.85
CA PRO A 189 -8.48 7.05 1.50
C PRO A 189 -8.22 8.47 0.99
N ILE A 190 -7.40 9.23 1.71
CA ILE A 190 -6.92 10.56 1.32
C ILE A 190 -5.42 10.45 1.03
N GLY A 191 -5.03 10.56 -0.24
CA GLY A 191 -3.61 10.54 -0.61
C GLY A 191 -2.93 11.90 -0.43
N ALA A 192 -1.61 11.91 -0.53
CA ALA A 192 -0.84 13.14 -0.64
C ALA A 192 -1.02 13.76 -2.02
N GLY A 193 -1.11 15.07 -2.09
CA GLY A 193 -0.99 15.79 -3.34
C GLY A 193 0.47 15.97 -3.79
N GLY A 194 0.67 16.76 -4.83
CA GLY A 194 1.99 17.11 -5.34
C GLY A 194 2.80 15.94 -5.95
N ILE A 195 4.12 16.01 -5.75
CA ILE A 195 5.10 15.28 -6.56
C ILE A 195 5.01 13.77 -6.41
N ALA A 196 4.73 13.28 -5.20
CA ALA A 196 4.59 11.84 -4.98
C ALA A 196 3.40 11.28 -5.76
N THR A 197 2.25 11.96 -5.70
CA THR A 197 1.07 11.59 -6.49
C THR A 197 1.32 11.70 -7.98
N ASP A 198 1.97 12.76 -8.45
CA ASP A 198 2.32 12.90 -9.87
C ASP A 198 3.30 11.80 -10.31
N GLY A 199 4.26 11.45 -9.45
CA GLY A 199 5.19 10.35 -9.63
C GLY A 199 4.47 9.00 -9.78
N MET A 200 3.59 8.67 -8.84
CA MET A 200 2.87 7.38 -8.86
C MET A 200 1.79 7.34 -9.95
N ARG A 201 0.87 8.32 -9.96
CA ARG A 201 -0.33 8.36 -10.82
C ARG A 201 -0.04 8.77 -12.26
N GLN A 202 0.94 9.63 -12.51
CA GLN A 202 1.24 10.08 -13.88
C GLN A 202 2.51 9.44 -14.43
N THR A 203 3.61 9.49 -13.68
CA THR A 203 4.92 9.05 -14.19
C THR A 203 5.01 7.54 -14.29
N ILE A 204 4.81 6.82 -13.17
CA ILE A 204 4.81 5.35 -13.16
C ILE A 204 3.68 4.83 -14.05
N GLY A 205 2.49 5.45 -13.99
CA GLY A 205 1.38 5.15 -14.89
C GLY A 205 1.71 5.26 -16.37
N GLY A 206 2.30 6.37 -16.79
CA GLY A 206 2.69 6.61 -18.18
C GLY A 206 3.88 5.75 -18.63
N GLN A 207 4.79 5.42 -17.72
CA GLN A 207 6.00 4.65 -18.03
C GLN A 207 5.83 3.14 -17.90
N ALA A 208 4.78 2.63 -17.25
CA ALA A 208 4.54 1.18 -17.13
C ALA A 208 4.52 0.47 -18.50
N GLY A 209 4.10 1.16 -19.57
CA GLY A 209 4.15 0.66 -20.93
C GLY A 209 5.57 0.28 -21.42
N GLN A 210 6.63 0.79 -20.80
CA GLN A 210 8.01 0.42 -21.08
C GLN A 210 8.33 -1.04 -20.71
N PHE A 211 7.49 -1.70 -19.90
CA PHE A 211 7.63 -3.13 -19.60
C PHE A 211 7.07 -4.06 -20.70
N LYS A 212 6.35 -3.54 -21.71
CA LYS A 212 5.78 -4.35 -22.81
C LYS A 212 6.81 -5.23 -23.54
N PRO A 213 8.04 -4.78 -23.85
CA PRO A 213 9.05 -5.64 -24.49
C PRO A 213 9.42 -6.87 -23.64
N LEU A 214 9.29 -6.81 -22.31
CA LEU A 214 9.55 -7.95 -21.43
C LEU A 214 8.57 -9.10 -21.64
N ALA A 215 7.39 -8.84 -22.23
CA ALA A 215 6.48 -9.90 -22.67
C ALA A 215 7.08 -10.83 -23.75
N PHE A 216 8.16 -10.40 -24.41
CA PHE A 216 8.91 -11.20 -25.38
C PHE A 216 10.26 -11.65 -24.83
N LEU A 217 10.97 -10.79 -24.11
CA LEU A 217 12.31 -11.05 -23.58
C LEU A 217 12.31 -11.93 -22.33
N ASP A 218 11.28 -11.79 -21.49
CA ASP A 218 11.04 -12.59 -20.30
C ASP A 218 9.65 -13.24 -20.40
N PHE A 219 9.50 -14.06 -21.43
CA PHE A 219 8.22 -14.66 -21.79
C PHE A 219 7.61 -15.45 -20.63
N LYS A 220 8.41 -16.13 -19.79
CA LYS A 220 7.91 -16.94 -18.66
C LYS A 220 7.12 -16.08 -17.67
N ASN A 221 7.56 -14.85 -17.41
CA ASN A 221 6.97 -13.96 -16.42
C ASN A 221 6.04 -12.88 -16.99
N ARG A 222 5.77 -12.89 -18.31
CA ARG A 222 4.98 -11.88 -19.04
C ARG A 222 3.71 -11.40 -18.33
N HIS A 223 2.98 -12.30 -17.67
CA HIS A 223 1.75 -11.98 -16.94
C HIS A 223 1.97 -10.96 -15.82
N ARG A 224 3.11 -11.03 -15.10
CA ARG A 224 3.46 -10.06 -14.06
C ARG A 224 3.55 -8.64 -14.62
N TYR A 225 4.19 -8.48 -15.77
CA TYR A 225 4.32 -7.17 -16.42
C TYR A 225 2.97 -6.66 -16.94
N PHE A 226 2.13 -7.53 -17.51
CA PHE A 226 0.78 -7.14 -17.92
C PHE A 226 -0.08 -6.71 -16.73
N ASN A 227 0.01 -7.42 -15.61
CA ASN A 227 -0.73 -7.11 -14.39
C ASN A 227 -0.25 -5.78 -13.79
N PHE A 228 1.06 -5.49 -13.77
CA PHE A 228 1.56 -4.18 -13.34
C PHE A 228 1.09 -3.04 -14.24
N ILE A 229 1.09 -3.23 -15.57
CA ILE A 229 0.50 -2.24 -16.50
C ILE A 229 -0.99 -2.05 -16.21
N LYS A 230 -1.72 -3.13 -15.90
CA LYS A 230 -3.15 -3.06 -15.59
C LYS A 230 -3.42 -2.36 -14.25
N PHE A 231 -2.61 -2.65 -13.24
CA PHE A 231 -2.60 -2.01 -11.93
C PHE A 231 -2.38 -0.50 -12.03
N THR A 232 -1.38 -0.08 -12.80
CA THR A 232 -1.12 1.35 -13.00
C THR A 232 -2.23 2.06 -13.77
N GLN A 233 -2.82 1.41 -14.78
CA GLN A 233 -4.00 1.93 -15.49
C GLN A 233 -5.21 2.12 -14.58
N GLU A 234 -5.40 1.25 -13.57
CA GLU A 234 -6.53 1.32 -12.65
C GLU A 234 -6.53 2.61 -11.83
N PHE A 235 -5.45 2.85 -11.07
CA PHE A 235 -5.44 4.03 -10.21
C PHE A 235 -5.29 5.30 -11.05
N SER A 236 -4.45 5.31 -12.09
CA SER A 236 -4.32 6.47 -13.00
C SER A 236 -5.62 6.83 -13.71
N GLY A 237 -6.51 5.85 -13.93
CA GLY A 237 -7.83 6.05 -14.51
C GLY A 237 -8.92 6.48 -13.52
N THR A 238 -8.63 6.52 -12.22
CA THR A 238 -9.57 7.00 -11.19
C THR A 238 -9.59 8.54 -11.23
N PRO A 239 -10.77 9.18 -11.43
CA PRO A 239 -10.87 10.63 -11.50
C PRO A 239 -10.60 11.27 -10.13
N HIS A 240 -10.05 12.48 -10.12
CA HIS A 240 -9.92 13.27 -8.89
C HIS A 240 -11.30 13.68 -8.36
N CYS A 241 -11.42 13.77 -7.05
CA CYS A 241 -12.59 14.33 -6.39
C CYS A 241 -12.72 15.83 -6.67
N GLU A 242 -13.95 16.36 -6.56
CA GLU A 242 -14.22 17.79 -6.75
C GLU A 242 -13.52 18.61 -5.64
N LEU A 243 -12.79 19.64 -6.05
CA LEU A 243 -12.06 20.49 -5.11
C LEU A 243 -13.00 21.41 -4.34
N GLY A 244 -12.69 21.68 -3.07
CA GLY A 244 -13.47 22.56 -2.20
C GLY A 244 -14.77 21.95 -1.67
N VAL A 245 -15.09 20.71 -2.02
CA VAL A 245 -16.20 19.95 -1.43
C VAL A 245 -15.74 19.27 -0.14
N ASP A 246 -16.61 19.29 0.88
CA ASP A 246 -16.38 18.61 2.14
C ASP A 246 -16.15 17.10 1.95
N SER A 247 -15.18 16.53 2.65
CA SER A 247 -14.80 15.12 2.50
C SER A 247 -15.97 14.16 2.74
N SER A 248 -16.90 14.51 3.65
CA SER A 248 -18.09 13.71 3.94
C SER A 248 -19.13 13.69 2.79
N LEU A 249 -19.08 14.66 1.88
CA LEU A 249 -20.03 14.81 0.77
C LEU A 249 -19.50 14.30 -0.57
N LEU A 250 -18.20 14.08 -0.67
CA LEU A 250 -17.55 13.57 -1.87
C LEU A 250 -17.95 12.10 -2.15
N PRO A 251 -18.01 11.66 -3.42
CA PRO A 251 -18.47 10.32 -3.80
C PRO A 251 -17.38 9.24 -3.68
N GLU A 252 -17.76 7.97 -3.52
CA GLU A 252 -16.80 6.85 -3.36
C GLU A 252 -15.90 6.58 -4.58
N ASN A 253 -16.28 7.05 -5.77
CA ASN A 253 -15.67 6.69 -7.04
C ASN A 253 -14.61 7.68 -7.53
N CYS A 254 -14.03 8.48 -6.63
CA CYS A 254 -13.00 9.45 -6.93
C CYS A 254 -11.78 9.30 -6.01
N TYR A 255 -10.64 9.83 -6.46
CA TYR A 255 -9.41 9.92 -5.71
C TYR A 255 -9.35 11.27 -4.99
N GLU A 256 -9.38 11.22 -3.66
CA GLU A 256 -9.23 12.39 -2.78
C GLU A 256 -7.78 12.53 -2.35
N TYR A 257 -7.31 13.77 -2.25
CA TYR A 257 -5.97 14.06 -1.79
C TYR A 257 -5.94 15.32 -0.91
N ALA A 258 -4.84 15.46 -0.17
CA ALA A 258 -4.49 16.63 0.62
C ALA A 258 -3.02 17.00 0.34
N ASP A 259 -2.75 18.25 0.00
CA ASP A 259 -1.40 18.74 -0.33
C ASP A 259 -0.55 18.94 0.93
N THR A 260 -1.20 19.19 2.08
CA THR A 260 -0.53 19.50 3.36
C THR A 260 -1.15 18.74 4.53
N PRO A 261 -0.43 18.59 5.65
CA PRO A 261 -1.00 18.04 6.87
C PRO A 261 -2.23 18.81 7.37
N VAL A 262 -2.26 20.14 7.20
CA VAL A 262 -3.42 20.98 7.57
C VAL A 262 -4.68 20.52 6.83
N GLU A 263 -4.57 20.28 5.53
CA GLU A 263 -5.67 19.79 4.71
C GLU A 263 -6.06 18.35 5.06
N LEU A 264 -5.06 17.49 5.31
CA LEU A 264 -5.31 16.11 5.74
C LEU A 264 -6.11 16.09 7.04
N PHE A 265 -5.69 16.82 8.06
CA PHE A 265 -6.41 16.88 9.34
C PHE A 265 -7.77 17.53 9.20
N THR A 266 -7.91 18.57 8.36
CA THR A 266 -9.21 19.18 8.07
C THR A 266 -10.18 18.14 7.50
N LYS A 267 -9.74 17.35 6.51
CA LYS A 267 -10.56 16.30 5.90
C LYS A 267 -10.88 15.15 6.85
N LEU A 268 -9.91 14.71 7.65
CA LEU A 268 -10.15 13.69 8.69
C LEU A 268 -11.17 14.16 9.73
N ASN A 269 -11.08 15.43 10.15
CA ASN A 269 -12.04 16.04 11.07
C ASN A 269 -13.43 16.23 10.43
N GLN A 270 -13.52 16.50 9.12
CA GLN A 270 -14.79 16.53 8.38
C GLN A 270 -15.46 15.15 8.34
N LEU A 271 -14.67 14.10 8.10
CA LEU A 271 -15.14 12.72 8.09
C LEU A 271 -15.58 12.26 9.50
N ASN A 272 -14.94 12.79 10.55
CA ASN A 272 -15.30 12.57 11.95
C ASN A 272 -15.35 11.08 12.34
N PHE A 273 -14.36 10.31 11.89
CA PHE A 273 -14.11 8.94 12.33
C PHE A 273 -12.94 8.91 13.32
N ASP A 274 -13.04 8.03 14.32
CA ASP A 274 -11.96 7.80 15.27
C ASP A 274 -10.72 7.26 14.53
N SER A 275 -9.68 8.10 14.47
CA SER A 275 -8.47 7.83 13.71
C SER A 275 -7.23 8.35 14.43
N ILE A 276 -6.10 7.72 14.11
CA ILE A 276 -4.77 8.14 14.54
C ILE A 276 -3.93 8.38 13.28
N VAL A 277 -3.07 9.39 13.34
CA VAL A 277 -2.10 9.70 12.30
C VAL A 277 -0.69 9.52 12.87
N ILE A 278 0.11 8.67 12.23
CA ILE A 278 1.46 8.30 12.65
C ILE A 278 2.43 8.85 11.62
N PRO A 279 3.05 10.02 11.84
CA PRO A 279 4.10 10.54 10.97
C PRO A 279 5.34 9.66 10.98
N HIS A 280 5.95 9.50 9.81
CA HIS A 280 7.15 8.69 9.57
C HIS A 280 7.94 9.18 8.33
N GLY A 281 9.06 8.52 8.04
CA GLY A 281 9.81 8.72 6.79
C GLY A 281 10.54 10.07 6.65
N ASN A 282 10.53 10.91 7.67
CA ASN A 282 11.05 12.29 7.62
C ASN A 282 12.57 12.44 7.40
N THR A 283 13.30 11.33 7.31
CA THR A 283 14.77 11.29 7.28
C THR A 283 15.34 10.42 6.16
N TRP A 284 14.50 9.87 5.26
CA TRP A 284 15.02 9.04 4.17
C TRP A 284 15.64 9.90 3.07
N GLY A 285 16.97 9.95 3.02
CA GLY A 285 17.74 10.78 2.09
C GLY A 285 17.55 10.49 0.59
N PHE A 286 16.67 9.55 0.21
CA PHE A 286 16.23 9.38 -1.17
C PHE A 286 15.23 10.45 -1.60
N TYR A 287 14.29 10.82 -0.72
CA TYR A 287 13.26 11.82 -1.02
C TYR A 287 13.27 13.01 -0.08
N SER A 288 13.80 12.88 1.15
CA SER A 288 13.80 13.96 2.13
C SER A 288 14.85 15.02 1.73
N PRO A 289 14.45 16.27 1.46
CA PRO A 289 15.39 17.31 1.09
C PRO A 289 16.37 17.60 2.24
N PRO A 290 17.63 17.99 1.92
CA PRO A 290 18.56 18.48 2.93
C PRO A 290 17.93 19.61 3.77
N LEU A 291 18.28 19.67 5.05
CA LEU A 291 17.79 20.67 6.01
C LEU A 291 16.32 20.50 6.45
N THR A 292 15.64 19.42 6.05
CA THR A 292 14.34 19.05 6.64
C THR A 292 14.49 18.91 8.16
N SER A 293 13.63 19.59 8.92
CA SER A 293 13.55 19.53 10.38
C SER A 293 12.13 19.16 10.82
N LEU A 294 12.03 18.46 11.95
CA LEU A 294 10.77 18.15 12.61
C LEU A 294 10.04 19.42 13.09
N ASP A 295 10.77 20.51 13.35
CA ASP A 295 10.21 21.77 13.89
C ASP A 295 9.03 22.28 13.08
N LYS A 296 9.08 22.15 11.75
CA LYS A 296 7.99 22.55 10.86
C LYS A 296 6.71 21.75 11.10
N GLN A 297 6.83 20.46 11.41
CA GLN A 297 5.67 19.62 11.69
C GLN A 297 5.06 19.90 13.06
N LEU A 298 5.78 20.58 13.94
CA LEU A 298 5.28 21.02 15.25
C LEU A 298 4.66 22.43 15.21
N GLN A 299 4.71 23.12 14.06
CA GLN A 299 4.06 24.43 13.89
C GLN A 299 2.53 24.29 13.87
N GLU A 300 1.85 25.38 14.21
CA GLU A 300 0.40 25.46 14.24
C GLU A 300 -0.22 24.96 12.92
N GLY A 301 -1.20 24.06 13.03
CA GLY A 301 -1.90 23.45 11.89
C GLY A 301 -1.20 22.24 11.27
N PHE A 302 0.12 22.09 11.39
CA PHE A 302 0.84 20.90 10.90
C PHE A 302 0.89 19.75 11.90
N HIS A 303 0.36 19.97 13.11
CA HIS A 303 0.13 18.97 14.14
C HIS A 303 -1.30 19.06 14.70
N ASP A 304 -1.93 17.90 14.90
CA ASP A 304 -3.22 17.78 15.61
C ASP A 304 -3.04 16.80 16.79
N GLU A 305 -3.09 17.31 18.02
CA GLU A 305 -2.84 16.54 19.25
C GLU A 305 -3.88 15.42 19.50
N LYS A 306 -5.04 15.47 18.83
CA LYS A 306 -6.08 14.44 18.95
C LYS A 306 -5.83 13.28 18.00
N LEU A 307 -5.26 13.55 16.83
CA LEU A 307 -5.00 12.56 15.79
C LEU A 307 -3.57 12.02 15.86
N GLN A 308 -2.59 12.89 16.06
CA GLN A 308 -1.17 12.53 16.09
C GLN A 308 -0.69 12.27 17.51
N ILE A 309 -0.93 11.07 18.01
CA ILE A 309 -0.50 10.65 19.35
C ILE A 309 0.70 9.69 19.35
N LEU A 310 1.20 9.33 18.16
CA LEU A 310 2.35 8.45 17.95
C LEU A 310 3.31 9.04 16.92
N PHE A 311 4.56 8.57 16.91
CA PHE A 311 5.58 8.97 15.94
C PHE A 311 6.49 7.78 15.63
N GLU A 312 6.76 7.50 14.36
CA GLU A 312 7.73 6.47 13.96
C GLU A 312 9.14 7.05 13.96
N VAL A 313 10.01 6.54 14.83
CA VAL A 313 11.39 7.06 14.97
C VAL A 313 12.38 6.31 14.07
N MET A 314 12.14 5.03 13.78
CA MET A 314 13.03 4.15 13.04
C MET A 314 12.28 3.32 12.00
N SER A 315 12.62 3.53 10.71
CA SER A 315 11.95 2.91 9.55
C SER A 315 12.86 1.92 8.78
N GLY A 316 14.12 1.77 9.21
CA GLY A 316 15.16 1.05 8.45
C GLY A 316 15.69 1.81 7.23
N HIS A 317 14.97 2.82 6.72
CA HIS A 317 15.32 3.65 5.56
C HIS A 317 16.14 4.91 5.91
N GLY A 318 16.97 4.85 6.94
CA GLY A 318 17.73 6.01 7.40
C GLY A 318 17.93 5.96 8.91
N ASN A 319 18.86 6.75 9.40
CA ASN A 319 19.09 6.90 10.82
C ASN A 319 18.60 8.28 11.27
N SER A 320 17.47 8.31 11.98
CA SER A 320 16.97 9.53 12.64
C SER A 320 17.79 9.87 13.90
N GLU A 321 18.58 8.93 14.41
CA GLU A 321 19.38 9.05 15.62
C GLU A 321 20.89 9.01 15.30
N GLU A 322 21.43 10.13 14.82
CA GLU A 322 22.88 10.30 14.90
C GLU A 322 23.25 10.48 16.39
N TYR A 323 24.07 9.57 16.93
CA TYR A 323 24.64 9.76 18.26
C TYR A 323 25.46 11.06 18.27
N ARG A 324 24.99 12.07 19.00
CA ARG A 324 25.70 13.34 19.20
C ARG A 324 26.09 13.50 20.66
N PRO A 325 27.33 13.92 20.95
CA PRO A 325 27.71 14.30 22.31
C PRO A 325 26.79 15.41 22.81
N TRP A 326 26.18 15.20 23.98
CA TRP A 326 25.35 16.21 24.64
C TRP A 326 26.14 17.53 24.78
N ARG A 327 25.53 18.65 24.39
CA ARG A 327 26.05 20.00 24.63
C ARG A 327 25.03 20.74 25.47
N ALA A 328 25.45 21.32 26.59
CA ALA A 328 24.70 22.39 27.21
C ALA A 328 24.69 23.57 26.23
N GLU A 329 23.52 24.06 25.85
CA GLU A 329 23.39 25.32 25.10
C GLU A 329 23.96 26.48 25.92
N GLN A 330 24.69 27.39 25.25
CA GLN A 330 25.10 28.68 25.78
C GLN A 330 24.16 29.78 25.29
#